data_AF-A0A3E0DAQ5-F1
#
_entry.id   AF-A0A3E0DAQ5-F1
#
_cell.length_a   1.000
_cell.length_b   1.000
_cell.length_c   1.000
_cell.angle_alpha   90.00
_cell.angle_beta   90.00
_cell.angle_gamma   90.00
#
_symmetry.space_group_name_H-M   'P 1'
#
loop_
_entity.id
_entity.type
_entity.pdbx_description
1 polymer ?
#
loop_
_entity_poly.entity_id
_entity_poly.type
_entity_poly.pdbx_seq_one_letter_code
_entity_poly.pdbx_strand_id
1 'polypeptide(L)'
;MLKNSDMEKKGMKTYSLDEVTDKYIGKKGTPKRDEFENELRLDLIGHAIKQARKERNLTQAQLGELVGVQKAQISKIENNLTDARFETILKVFKALNAKINFNVELLNQNLNLI
;
A
#
# COMPACT_ATOMS: atom_id res chain seq x y z
N MET A 1 -44.12 -11.11 -39.95
CA MET A 1 -42.74 -10.60 -39.88
C MET A 1 -42.73 -9.39 -38.96
N LEU A 2 -42.30 -9.55 -37.71
CA LEU A 2 -42.11 -8.43 -36.77
C LEU A 2 -40.62 -8.05 -36.79
N LYS A 3 -40.35 -6.76 -36.91
CA LYS A 3 -39.03 -6.16 -37.11
C LYS A 3 -38.18 -6.37 -35.85
N ASN A 4 -37.03 -7.05 -36.01
CA ASN A 4 -35.96 -7.06 -35.02
C ASN A 4 -35.24 -5.69 -35.07
N SER A 5 -35.77 -4.68 -34.40
CA SER A 5 -35.12 -3.37 -34.38
C SER A 5 -35.17 -2.70 -33.01
N ASP A 6 -34.92 -3.43 -31.92
CA ASP A 6 -34.78 -2.84 -30.58
C ASP A 6 -33.75 -3.63 -29.74
N MET A 7 -32.57 -3.87 -30.29
CA MET A 7 -31.37 -4.06 -29.47
C MET A 7 -30.53 -2.81 -29.55
N GLU A 8 -31.01 -1.73 -28.91
CA GLU A 8 -30.12 -0.67 -28.49
C GLU A 8 -29.02 -1.29 -27.62
N LYS A 9 -27.78 -1.26 -28.12
CA LYS A 9 -26.60 -1.62 -27.35
C LYS A 9 -26.51 -0.67 -26.16
N LYS A 10 -27.09 -1.07 -25.03
CA LYS A 10 -26.96 -0.40 -23.74
C LYS A 10 -25.47 -0.40 -23.39
N GLY A 11 -24.79 0.71 -23.68
CA GLY A 11 -23.36 0.85 -23.48
C GLY A 11 -22.98 0.51 -22.04
N MET A 12 -21.83 -0.14 -21.84
CA MET A 12 -21.32 -0.40 -20.49
C MET A 12 -21.21 0.92 -19.73
N LYS A 13 -21.82 0.98 -18.54
CA LYS A 13 -21.63 2.10 -17.63
C LYS A 13 -20.20 2.03 -17.10
N THR A 14 -19.44 3.09 -17.30
CA THR A 14 -18.10 3.27 -16.73
C THR A 14 -18.19 4.17 -15.51
N TYR A 15 -17.27 3.97 -14.57
CA TYR A 15 -17.10 4.80 -13.39
C TYR A 15 -15.61 5.02 -13.19
N SER A 16 -15.24 6.21 -12.74
CA SER A 16 -13.88 6.47 -12.27
C SER A 16 -13.65 5.78 -10.93
N LEU A 17 -12.38 5.53 -10.61
CA LEU A 17 -12.01 4.97 -9.31
C LEU A 17 -12.50 5.88 -8.18
N ASP A 18 -12.30 7.20 -8.29
CA ASP A 18 -12.72 8.16 -7.28
C ASP A 18 -14.24 8.14 -7.03
N GLU A 19 -15.07 8.05 -8.07
CA GLU A 19 -16.53 7.96 -7.90
C GLU A 19 -16.96 6.70 -7.14
N VAL A 20 -16.33 5.57 -7.43
CA VAL A 20 -16.60 4.31 -6.74
C VAL A 20 -16.11 4.40 -5.30
N THR A 21 -14.88 4.88 -5.08
CA THR A 21 -14.31 4.97 -3.73
C THR A 21 -15.10 5.94 -2.86
N ASP A 22 -15.53 7.08 -3.38
CA ASP A 22 -16.38 8.03 -2.67
C ASP A 22 -17.73 7.41 -2.27
N LYS A 23 -18.31 6.58 -3.14
CA LYS A 23 -19.58 5.90 -2.90
C LYS A 23 -19.50 4.85 -1.78
N TYR A 24 -18.42 4.08 -1.70
CA TYR A 24 -18.31 2.93 -0.79
C TYR A 24 -17.49 3.21 0.48
N ILE A 25 -16.47 4.05 0.37
CA ILE A 25 -15.52 4.36 1.46
C ILE A 25 -15.80 5.75 2.04
N GLY A 26 -16.23 6.70 1.21
CA GLY A 26 -16.49 8.08 1.60
C GLY A 26 -15.55 9.07 0.92
N LYS A 27 -15.88 10.35 1.04
CA LYS A 27 -15.11 11.46 0.46
C LYS A 27 -13.76 11.63 1.17
N LYS A 28 -12.78 12.20 0.46
CA LYS A 28 -11.47 12.58 1.03
C LYS A 28 -11.64 13.48 2.25
N GLY A 29 -10.83 13.25 3.29
CA GLY A 29 -10.93 13.96 4.58
C GLY A 29 -12.00 13.42 5.53
N THR A 30 -12.68 12.33 5.19
CA THR A 30 -13.50 11.60 6.17
C THR A 30 -12.65 10.54 6.87
N PRO A 31 -12.88 10.27 8.18
CA PRO A 31 -12.06 9.31 8.92
C PRO A 31 -11.93 7.95 8.25
N LYS A 32 -13.04 7.42 7.71
CA LYS A 32 -13.07 6.14 6.99
C LYS A 32 -12.24 6.18 5.69
N ARG A 33 -12.27 7.30 4.97
CA ARG A 33 -11.46 7.46 3.75
C ARG A 33 -9.98 7.62 4.07
N ASP A 34 -9.66 8.36 5.12
CA ASP A 34 -8.28 8.58 5.55
C ASP A 34 -7.64 7.27 6.05
N GLU A 35 -8.38 6.45 6.80
CA GLU A 35 -7.94 5.13 7.24
C GLU A 35 -7.66 4.20 6.04
N PHE A 36 -8.60 4.12 5.08
CA PHE A 36 -8.44 3.35 3.85
C PHE A 36 -7.22 3.80 3.02
N GLU A 37 -7.02 5.11 2.85
CA GLU A 37 -5.86 5.62 2.12
C GLU A 37 -4.54 5.40 2.87
N ASN A 38 -4.55 5.43 4.20
CA ASN A 38 -3.37 5.12 5.00
C ASN A 38 -2.99 3.64 4.90
N GLU A 39 -3.97 2.73 4.95
CA GLU A 39 -3.75 1.30 4.73
C GLU A 39 -3.15 1.05 3.34
N LEU A 40 -3.71 1.66 2.29
CA LEU A 40 -3.16 1.60 0.92
C LEU A 40 -1.70 2.07 0.85
N ARG A 41 -1.35 3.15 1.56
CA ARG A 41 0.05 3.65 1.58
C ARG A 41 1.01 2.65 2.22
N LEU A 42 0.58 1.93 3.26
CA LEU A 42 1.39 0.89 3.89
C LEU A 42 1.60 -0.31 2.95
N ASP A 43 0.56 -0.69 2.20
CA ASP A 43 0.67 -1.76 1.20
C ASP A 43 1.66 -1.41 0.07
N LEU A 44 1.72 -0.14 -0.34
CA LEU A 44 2.71 0.33 -1.32
C LEU A 44 4.15 0.08 -0.86
N ILE A 45 4.43 0.20 0.43
CA ILE A 45 5.77 -0.06 0.99
C ILE A 45 6.10 -1.55 0.89
N GLY A 46 5.18 -2.43 1.28
CA GLY A 46 5.36 -3.89 1.15
C GLY A 46 5.59 -4.31 -0.30
N HIS A 47 4.84 -3.71 -1.24
CA HIS A 47 5.04 -3.88 -2.66
C HIS A 47 6.42 -3.40 -3.14
N ALA A 48 6.88 -2.23 -2.69
CA ALA A 48 8.21 -1.72 -3.06
C ALA A 48 9.33 -2.65 -2.60
N ILE A 49 9.24 -3.19 -1.38
CA ILE A 49 10.16 -4.21 -0.85
C ILE A 49 10.18 -5.44 -1.76
N LYS A 50 9.01 -5.93 -2.15
CA LYS A 50 8.86 -7.10 -3.03
C LYS A 50 9.50 -6.88 -4.40
N GLN A 51 9.36 -5.68 -4.98
CA GLN A 51 9.99 -5.34 -6.24
C GLN A 51 11.52 -5.27 -6.10
N ALA A 52 12.02 -4.52 -5.12
CA ALA A 52 13.47 -4.42 -4.87
C ALA A 52 14.12 -5.79 -4.61
N ARG A 53 13.43 -6.70 -3.90
CA ARG A 53 13.88 -8.09 -3.72
C ARG A 53 14.00 -8.82 -5.06
N LYS A 54 12.97 -8.71 -5.92
CA LYS A 54 12.94 -9.37 -7.23
C LYS A 54 14.00 -8.82 -8.19
N GLU A 55 14.22 -7.51 -8.21
CA GLU A 55 15.28 -6.87 -9.01
C GLU A 55 16.67 -7.38 -8.62
N ARG A 56 16.83 -7.78 -7.35
CA ARG A 56 18.05 -8.41 -6.83
C ARG A 56 18.08 -9.93 -6.97
N ASN A 57 17.10 -10.52 -7.66
CA ASN A 57 16.96 -11.97 -7.88
C ASN A 57 16.94 -12.81 -6.58
N LEU A 58 16.42 -12.26 -5.48
CA LEU A 58 16.33 -12.97 -4.21
C LEU A 58 14.95 -13.62 -4.05
N THR A 59 14.91 -14.83 -3.51
CA THR A 59 13.68 -15.44 -2.96
C THR A 59 13.34 -14.82 -1.60
N GLN A 60 12.10 -14.99 -1.15
CA GLN A 60 11.71 -14.55 0.20
C GLN A 60 12.51 -15.24 1.31
N ALA A 61 12.90 -16.50 1.10
CA ALA A 61 13.72 -17.24 2.06
C ALA A 61 15.13 -16.66 2.14
N GLN A 62 15.76 -16.40 1.00
CA GLN A 62 17.10 -15.78 0.94
C GLN A 62 17.11 -14.37 1.54
N LEU A 63 16.08 -13.55 1.27
CA LEU A 63 15.96 -12.26 1.94
C LEU A 63 15.78 -12.44 3.46
N GLY A 64 15.01 -13.44 3.88
CA GLY A 64 14.83 -13.79 5.29
C GLY A 64 16.17 -14.15 5.95
N GLU A 65 16.99 -14.96 5.32
CA GLU A 65 18.33 -15.32 5.80
C GLU A 65 19.24 -14.09 5.95
N LEU A 66 19.26 -13.19 4.97
CA LEU A 66 20.03 -11.94 5.02
C LEU A 66 19.60 -11.01 6.17
N VAL A 67 18.30 -11.04 6.49
CA VAL A 67 17.70 -10.19 7.54
C VAL A 67 17.75 -10.87 8.92
N GLY A 68 17.90 -12.19 8.98
CA GLY A 68 17.81 -12.99 10.20
C GLY A 68 16.37 -13.29 10.63
N VAL A 69 15.46 -13.47 9.67
CA VAL A 69 14.03 -13.78 9.93
C VAL A 69 13.53 -14.91 9.05
N GLN A 70 12.40 -15.51 9.42
CA GLN A 70 11.81 -16.59 8.62
C GLN A 70 11.19 -16.06 7.32
N LYS A 71 11.16 -16.90 6.28
CA LYS A 71 10.43 -16.64 5.00
C LYS A 71 9.02 -16.12 5.24
N ALA A 72 8.31 -16.68 6.23
CA ALA A 72 6.94 -16.28 6.56
C ALA A 72 6.85 -14.81 7.00
N GLN A 73 7.85 -14.28 7.73
CA GLN A 73 7.89 -12.86 8.09
C GLN A 73 8.13 -11.97 6.86
N ILE A 74 9.03 -12.35 5.95
CA ILE A 74 9.22 -11.62 4.69
C ILE A 74 7.93 -11.63 3.86
N SER A 75 7.26 -12.77 3.79
CA SER A 75 5.97 -12.87 3.09
C SER A 75 4.89 -12.00 3.72
N LYS A 76 4.85 -11.88 5.05
CA LYS A 76 3.92 -10.95 5.71
C LYS A 76 4.28 -9.51 5.35
N ILE A 77 5.52 -9.09 5.53
CA ILE A 77 6.01 -7.74 5.21
C ILE A 77 5.68 -7.33 3.77
N GLU A 78 5.82 -8.23 2.80
CA GLU A 78 5.56 -7.95 1.39
C GLU A 78 4.08 -7.85 1.00
N ASN A 79 3.17 -8.42 1.78
CA ASN A 79 1.74 -8.49 1.41
C ASN A 79 0.80 -7.84 2.45
N ASN A 80 1.28 -7.56 3.67
CA ASN A 80 0.52 -6.93 4.75
C ASN A 80 1.51 -6.40 5.81
N LEU A 81 1.80 -5.09 5.74
CA LEU A 81 2.82 -4.44 6.57
C LEU A 81 2.31 -4.02 7.96
N THR A 82 0.99 -3.98 8.18
CA THR A 82 0.37 -3.36 9.37
C THR A 82 0.80 -4.02 10.69
N ASP A 83 1.14 -5.31 10.67
CA ASP A 83 1.59 -6.05 11.87
C ASP A 83 3.13 -6.23 11.96
N ALA A 84 3.89 -5.64 11.04
CA ALA A 84 5.35 -5.80 11.03
C ALA A 84 6.03 -4.85 12.03
N ARG A 85 6.98 -5.39 12.81
CA ARG A 85 7.81 -4.56 13.69
C ARG A 85 8.67 -3.62 12.84
N PHE A 86 8.67 -2.34 13.20
CA PHE A 86 9.46 -1.31 12.51
C PHE A 86 10.95 -1.67 12.39
N GLU A 87 11.55 -2.22 13.45
CA GLU A 87 12.94 -2.70 13.43
C GLU A 87 13.20 -3.73 12.30
N THR A 88 12.27 -4.65 12.08
CA THR A 88 12.38 -5.67 11.02
C THR A 88 12.33 -5.03 9.65
N ILE A 89 11.46 -4.02 9.46
CA ILE A 89 11.36 -3.26 8.21
C ILE A 89 12.69 -2.56 7.90
N LEU A 90 13.32 -1.93 8.89
CA LEU A 90 14.63 -1.29 8.73
C LEU A 90 15.73 -2.30 8.34
N LYS A 91 15.74 -3.49 8.95
CA LYS A 91 16.69 -4.56 8.59
C LYS A 91 16.49 -5.03 7.16
N VAL A 92 15.23 -5.16 6.70
CA VAL A 92 14.91 -5.52 5.31
C VAL A 92 15.48 -4.48 4.34
N PHE A 93 15.24 -3.19 4.57
CA PHE A 93 15.79 -2.13 3.72
C PHE A 93 17.33 -2.13 3.72
N LYS A 94 17.96 -2.37 4.87
CA LYS A 94 19.42 -2.53 4.96
C LYS A 94 19.92 -3.72 4.15
N ALA A 95 19.27 -4.88 4.25
CA ALA A 95 19.62 -6.07 3.47
C ALA A 95 19.43 -5.87 1.96
N LEU A 96 18.46 -5.04 1.57
CA LEU A 96 18.24 -4.61 0.19
C LEU A 96 19.12 -3.41 -0.21
N ASN A 97 20.13 -3.04 0.59
CA ASN A 97 21.02 -1.90 0.37
C ASN A 97 20.28 -0.62 -0.07
N ALA A 98 19.14 -0.35 0.57
CA ALA A 98 18.29 0.80 0.28
C ALA A 98 18.58 1.93 1.27
N LYS A 99 18.67 3.16 0.77
CA LYS A 99 18.75 4.37 1.62
C LYS A 99 17.34 4.78 2.02
N ILE A 100 17.11 4.90 3.33
CA ILE A 100 15.84 5.39 3.87
C ILE A 100 16.04 6.82 4.35
N ASN A 101 15.14 7.72 3.97
CA ASN A 101 15.06 9.06 4.53
C ASN A 101 13.70 9.20 5.19
N PHE A 102 13.69 9.49 6.49
CA PHE A 102 12.46 9.81 7.22
C PHE A 102 12.33 11.32 7.31
N ASN A 103 11.17 11.83 6.93
CA ASN A 103 10.74 13.17 7.25
C ASN A 103 9.58 13.04 8.24
N VAL A 104 9.69 13.72 9.37
CA VAL A 104 8.62 13.81 10.37
C VAL A 104 8.25 15.28 10.48
N GLU A 105 7.01 15.58 10.12
CA GLU A 105 6.42 16.91 10.28
C GLU A 105 5.44 16.87 11.44
N LEU A 106 5.62 17.77 12.40
CA LEU A 106 4.68 17.94 13.51
C LEU A 106 3.58 18.88 13.04
N LEU A 107 2.41 18.32 12.75
CA LEU A 107 1.24 19.10 12.41
C LEU A 107 0.65 19.69 13.70
N ASN A 108 0.67 21.02 13.81
CA ASN A 108 0.20 21.85 14.93
C ASN A 108 1.13 21.94 16.16
N GLN A 109 2.12 22.83 16.10
CA GLN A 109 2.74 23.39 17.31
C GLN A 109 2.22 24.80 17.58
N ASN A 110 1.08 24.94 18.26
CA ASN A 110 0.84 26.17 19.02
C ASN A 110 1.64 26.06 20.33
N LEU A 111 2.95 26.30 20.26
CA LEU A 111 3.79 26.50 21.43
C LEU A 111 3.53 27.92 21.96
N ASN A 112 2.48 28.07 22.78
CA ASN A 112 2.45 29.19 23.72
C ASN A 112 3.50 28.92 24.79
N LEU A 113 4.70 29.44 24.58
CA LEU A 113 5.69 29.58 25.64
C LEU A 113 5.22 30.70 26.55
N ILE A 114 4.92 30.37 27.81
CA ILE A 114 4.74 31.32 28.92
C ILE A 114 6.12 31.80 29.36
#